data_AF-A0AAD8UBK8-F1
#
_entry.id   AF-A0AAD8UBK8-F1
#
_cell.length_a   1.000
_cell.length_b   1.000
_cell.length_c   1.000
_cell.angle_alpha   90.00
_cell.angle_beta   90.00
_cell.angle_gamma   90.00
#
_symmetry.space_group_name_H-M   'P 1'
#
loop_
_entity.id
_entity.type
_entity.pdbx_description
1 polymer ?
#
loop_
_entity_poly.entity_id
_entity_poly.type
_entity_poly.pdbx_seq_one_letter_code
_entity_poly.pdbx_strand_id
1 'polypeptide(L)'
;SEDADKIKYYFNYDMIGSPNPIYELASYNNSGIGPQLIADYLEANGKETIYAEFDGRSDYAGFVELGIPVASIFTGEGENDPCYHQACDTIDNINWDAITVNTKAAGRALATLANSLEGVPPRANTTPILRGRAGVLQQMRRWKALAEHTSHGKTCSHNDEKKIY
;
A
#
# COMPACT_ATOMS: atom_id res chain seq x y z
N SER A 1 18.58 8.35 -0.23
CA SER A 1 18.87 9.79 -0.37
C SER A 1 18.69 10.43 0.99
N GLU A 2 19.24 11.63 1.21
CA GLU A 2 19.05 12.32 2.50
C GLU A 2 17.57 12.47 2.87
N ASP A 3 16.70 12.72 1.90
CA ASP A 3 15.26 12.83 2.14
C ASP A 3 14.58 11.50 2.45
N ALA A 4 14.98 10.39 1.79
CA ALA A 4 14.47 9.07 2.11
C ALA A 4 14.85 8.63 3.54
N ASP A 5 15.99 9.08 4.07
CA ASP A 5 16.43 8.76 5.43
C ASP A 5 15.62 9.53 6.50
N LYS A 6 14.94 10.62 6.11
CA LYS A 6 14.01 11.38 6.96
C LYS A 6 12.66 10.68 7.10
N ILE A 7 12.29 9.80 6.17
CA ILE A 7 11.03 9.04 6.21
C ILE A 7 11.24 7.79 7.06
N LYS A 8 10.59 7.75 8.24
CA LYS A 8 10.75 6.65 9.19
C LYS A 8 9.80 5.48 8.92
N TYR A 9 8.63 5.78 8.40
CA TYR A 9 7.59 4.80 8.10
C TYR A 9 6.68 5.36 7.01
N TYR A 10 6.14 4.49 6.16
CA TYR A 10 5.11 4.84 5.18
C TYR A 10 3.89 3.94 5.38
N PHE A 11 2.70 4.52 5.40
CA PHE A 11 1.45 3.77 5.43
C PHE A 11 0.73 3.96 4.10
N ASN A 12 0.30 2.87 3.50
CA ASN A 12 -0.49 2.88 2.26
C ASN A 12 -1.92 2.43 2.54
N TYR A 13 -2.88 3.27 2.18
CA TYR A 13 -4.31 2.95 2.31
C TYR A 13 -4.95 3.18 0.95
N ASP A 14 -5.11 2.10 0.20
CA ASP A 14 -5.63 2.11 -1.16
C ASP A 14 -6.75 1.09 -1.21
N MET A 15 -7.98 1.52 -1.48
CA MET A 15 -9.20 0.72 -1.37
C MET A 15 -9.34 0.01 -0.01
N ILE A 16 -9.80 0.74 1.01
CA ILE A 16 -9.99 0.23 2.39
C ILE A 16 -11.47 0.13 2.82
N GLY A 17 -12.39 0.15 1.86
CA GLY A 17 -13.84 0.20 2.09
C GLY A 17 -14.67 -0.62 1.10
N SER A 18 -14.08 -1.62 0.44
CA SER A 18 -14.73 -2.45 -0.58
C SER A 18 -16.03 -3.09 -0.05
N PRO A 19 -17.11 -3.20 -0.87
CA PRO A 19 -18.42 -3.71 -0.45
C PRO A 19 -18.37 -5.10 0.22
N ASN A 20 -17.56 -6.00 -0.33
CA ASN A 20 -17.35 -7.36 0.17
C ASN A 20 -15.89 -7.49 0.68
N PRO A 21 -15.56 -6.95 1.87
CA PRO A 21 -14.19 -6.72 2.27
C PRO A 21 -13.46 -8.02 2.65
N ILE A 22 -12.23 -8.16 2.19
CA ILE A 22 -11.18 -8.88 2.91
C ILE A 22 -10.38 -7.89 3.78
N TYR A 23 -9.58 -8.37 4.73
CA TYR A 23 -8.72 -7.49 5.54
C TYR A 23 -7.26 -7.87 5.30
N GLU A 24 -6.76 -7.48 4.14
CA GLU A 24 -5.39 -7.79 3.73
C GLU A 24 -4.42 -6.71 4.22
N LEU A 25 -3.33 -7.17 4.83
CA LEU A 25 -2.23 -6.37 5.35
C LEU A 25 -0.97 -6.70 4.56
N ALA A 26 -0.69 -5.93 3.50
CA ALA A 26 0.55 -6.14 2.77
C ALA A 26 1.76 -5.68 3.61
N SER A 27 2.77 -6.53 3.65
CA SER A 27 3.99 -6.35 4.41
C SER A 27 5.18 -7.05 3.73
N TYR A 28 6.38 -6.75 4.23
CA TYR A 28 7.65 -7.37 3.86
C TYR A 28 8.60 -7.38 5.05
N ASN A 29 9.77 -8.01 4.92
CA ASN A 29 10.73 -8.19 6.01
C ASN A 29 11.11 -6.91 6.77
N ASN A 30 11.11 -5.72 6.15
CA ASN A 30 11.47 -4.46 6.81
C ASN A 30 10.26 -3.65 7.30
N SER A 31 9.06 -4.24 7.38
CA SER A 31 7.84 -3.53 7.80
C SER A 31 7.80 -3.24 9.30
N GLY A 32 8.64 -3.90 10.11
CA GLY A 32 8.61 -3.75 11.56
C GLY A 32 7.25 -4.08 12.17
N ILE A 33 6.88 -3.35 13.23
CA ILE A 33 5.65 -3.61 13.98
C ILE A 33 4.36 -3.04 13.35
N GLY A 34 4.46 -2.24 12.29
CA GLY A 34 3.28 -1.54 11.74
C GLY A 34 2.12 -2.45 11.33
N PRO A 35 2.36 -3.55 10.57
CA PRO A 35 1.31 -4.52 10.25
C PRO A 35 0.68 -5.14 11.50
N GLN A 36 1.49 -5.48 12.50
CA GLN A 36 0.99 -6.04 13.77
C GLN A 36 0.07 -5.05 14.51
N LEU A 37 0.44 -3.77 14.58
CA LEU A 37 -0.40 -2.74 15.23
C LEU A 37 -1.77 -2.60 14.57
N ILE A 38 -1.83 -2.78 13.26
CA ILE A 38 -3.07 -2.77 12.49
C ILE A 38 -3.84 -4.06 12.76
N ALA A 39 -3.20 -5.21 12.63
CA ALA A 39 -3.79 -6.53 12.86
C ALA A 39 -4.42 -6.63 14.26
N ASP A 40 -3.69 -6.23 15.31
CA ASP A 40 -4.16 -6.22 16.68
C ASP A 40 -5.48 -5.46 16.85
N TYR A 41 -5.63 -4.33 16.14
CA TYR A 41 -6.87 -3.56 16.21
C TYR A 41 -8.00 -4.23 15.43
N LEU A 42 -7.73 -4.71 14.22
CA LEU A 42 -8.72 -5.38 13.36
C LEU A 42 -9.25 -6.66 14.02
N GLU A 43 -8.36 -7.51 14.53
CA GLU A 43 -8.69 -8.79 15.18
C GLU A 43 -9.44 -8.58 16.49
N ALA A 44 -9.05 -7.57 17.29
CA ALA A 44 -9.80 -7.19 18.49
C ALA A 44 -11.23 -6.69 18.18
N ASN A 45 -11.49 -6.26 16.94
CA ASN A 45 -12.81 -5.88 16.44
C ASN A 45 -13.46 -6.98 15.57
N GLY A 46 -12.97 -8.21 15.67
CA GLY A 46 -13.58 -9.38 15.01
C GLY A 46 -13.35 -9.46 13.50
N LYS A 47 -12.31 -8.78 12.98
CA LYS A 47 -11.91 -8.86 11.58
C LYS A 47 -10.69 -9.77 11.46
N GLU A 48 -10.86 -10.90 10.78
CA GLU A 48 -9.74 -11.81 10.49
C GLU A 48 -8.82 -11.19 9.45
N THR A 49 -7.53 -11.14 9.74
CA THR A 49 -6.53 -10.49 8.87
C THR A 49 -5.73 -11.49 8.06
N ILE A 50 -5.37 -11.08 6.85
CA ILE A 50 -4.56 -11.88 5.91
C ILE A 50 -3.30 -11.08 5.61
N TYR A 51 -2.14 -11.72 5.72
CA TYR A 51 -0.87 -11.10 5.33
C TYR A 51 -0.57 -11.40 3.86
N ALA A 52 -0.16 -10.38 3.12
CA ALA A 52 0.24 -10.50 1.72
C ALA A 52 1.61 -9.86 1.48
N GLU A 53 2.25 -10.26 0.38
CA GLU A 53 3.43 -9.58 -0.13
C GLU A 53 3.03 -8.38 -1.00
N PHE A 54 3.93 -7.40 -1.07
CA PHE A 54 3.74 -6.24 -1.94
C PHE A 54 3.91 -6.63 -3.42
N ASP A 55 2.86 -6.41 -4.23
CA ASP A 55 2.84 -6.72 -5.67
C ASP A 55 3.37 -5.58 -6.56
N GLY A 56 3.63 -4.40 -5.96
CA GLY A 56 4.18 -3.22 -6.62
C GLY A 56 3.16 -2.42 -7.44
N ARG A 57 1.85 -2.62 -7.24
CA ARG A 57 0.78 -1.94 -8.00
C ARG A 57 0.17 -0.72 -7.29
N SER A 58 0.68 -0.34 -6.12
CA SER A 58 0.22 0.83 -5.37
C SER A 58 1.39 1.75 -4.98
N ASP A 59 1.08 2.87 -4.34
CA ASP A 59 2.00 3.98 -4.10
C ASP A 59 3.15 3.63 -3.14
N TYR A 60 3.00 2.53 -2.37
CA TYR A 60 4.07 1.97 -1.56
C TYR A 60 5.30 1.50 -2.35
N ALA A 61 5.18 1.24 -3.66
CA ALA A 61 6.22 0.55 -4.43
C ALA A 61 7.57 1.29 -4.39
N GLY A 62 7.55 2.63 -4.48
CA GLY A 62 8.75 3.46 -4.36
C GLY A 62 9.38 3.45 -2.96
N PHE A 63 8.55 3.34 -1.91
CA PHE A 63 9.01 3.30 -0.52
C PHE A 63 9.65 1.96 -0.18
N VAL A 64 9.01 0.85 -0.60
CA VAL A 64 9.56 -0.50 -0.49
C VAL A 64 10.89 -0.59 -1.23
N GLU A 65 10.96 -0.05 -2.45
CA GLU A 65 12.19 -0.02 -3.26
C GLU A 65 13.33 0.73 -2.58
N LEU A 66 13.01 1.83 -1.88
CA LEU A 66 13.95 2.60 -1.07
C LEU A 66 14.28 1.94 0.28
N GLY A 67 13.67 0.79 0.59
CA GLY A 67 13.84 0.06 1.84
C GLY A 67 13.13 0.68 3.03
N ILE A 68 12.24 1.65 2.81
CA ILE A 68 11.51 2.34 3.88
C ILE A 68 10.49 1.38 4.48
N PRO A 69 10.41 1.24 5.82
CA PRO A 69 9.38 0.42 6.45
C PRO A 69 7.97 0.82 5.99
N VAL A 70 7.17 -0.17 5.57
CA VAL A 70 5.82 0.06 5.05
C VAL A 70 4.83 -0.89 5.69
N ALA A 71 3.61 -0.41 5.96
CA ALA A 71 2.43 -1.24 6.13
C ALA A 71 1.31 -0.75 5.21
N SER A 72 0.40 -1.65 4.84
CA SER A 72 -0.81 -1.26 4.12
C SER A 72 -2.05 -1.95 4.65
N ILE A 73 -3.20 -1.39 4.28
CA ILE A 73 -4.50 -2.05 4.39
C ILE A 73 -5.11 -2.07 2.99
N PHE A 74 -5.67 -3.21 2.61
CA PHE A 74 -6.42 -3.40 1.37
C PHE A 74 -7.66 -4.25 1.63
N THR A 75 -8.79 -3.87 1.05
CA THR A 75 -10.06 -4.61 1.20
C THR A 75 -10.49 -5.43 -0.01
N GLY A 76 -9.64 -5.48 -1.04
CA GLY A 76 -9.89 -6.29 -2.24
C GLY A 76 -10.45 -5.49 -3.41
N GLU A 77 -10.22 -6.01 -4.62
CA GLU A 77 -10.76 -5.55 -5.90
C GLU A 77 -11.53 -6.68 -6.60
N GLY A 78 -12.16 -6.44 -7.75
CA GLY A 78 -12.80 -7.49 -8.54
C GLY A 78 -14.07 -8.05 -7.88
N GLU A 79 -14.04 -9.28 -7.36
CA GLU A 79 -15.21 -9.85 -6.66
C GLU A 79 -15.50 -9.14 -5.32
N ASN A 80 -14.44 -8.62 -4.68
CA ASN A 80 -14.55 -7.85 -3.44
C ASN A 80 -15.09 -6.44 -3.68
N ASP A 81 -14.77 -5.86 -4.85
CA ASP A 81 -15.28 -4.58 -5.34
C ASP A 81 -15.66 -4.69 -6.83
N PRO A 82 -16.91 -5.09 -7.14
CA PRO A 82 -17.38 -5.23 -8.52
C PRO A 82 -17.43 -3.91 -9.29
N CYS A 83 -17.38 -2.79 -8.58
CA CYS A 83 -17.39 -1.45 -9.17
C CYS A 83 -15.98 -0.88 -9.33
N TYR A 84 -14.92 -1.63 -9.02
CA TYR A 84 -13.54 -1.17 -9.20
C TYR A 84 -13.30 -0.60 -10.60
N HIS A 85 -12.84 0.65 -10.65
CA HIS A 85 -12.62 1.43 -11.88
C HIS A 85 -13.86 1.63 -12.78
N GLN A 86 -15.07 1.37 -12.29
CA GLN A 86 -16.32 1.57 -13.02
C GLN A 86 -17.04 2.84 -12.58
N ALA A 87 -17.99 3.31 -13.38
CA ALA A 87 -18.80 4.49 -13.04
C ALA A 87 -19.67 4.31 -11.78
N CYS A 88 -19.88 3.08 -11.31
CA CYS A 88 -20.62 2.80 -10.08
C CYS A 88 -19.77 2.90 -8.80
N ASP A 89 -18.45 3.10 -8.91
CA ASP A 89 -17.60 3.41 -7.75
C ASP A 89 -17.90 4.81 -7.22
N THR A 90 -18.83 4.86 -6.28
CA THR A 90 -19.43 6.07 -5.72
C THR A 90 -19.55 5.92 -4.21
N ILE A 91 -20.10 6.91 -3.51
CA ILE A 91 -20.34 6.81 -2.07
C ILE A 91 -21.28 5.66 -1.68
N ASP A 92 -22.08 5.17 -2.62
CA ASP A 92 -22.97 4.02 -2.42
C ASP A 92 -22.22 2.68 -2.55
N ASN A 93 -20.98 2.67 -3.01
CA ASN A 93 -20.10 1.50 -3.16
C ASN A 93 -19.18 1.29 -1.95
N ILE A 94 -19.59 1.70 -0.76
CA ILE A 94 -18.76 1.65 0.46
C ILE A 94 -19.36 0.71 1.50
N ASN A 95 -18.56 -0.24 1.98
CA ASN A 95 -18.84 -0.92 3.23
C ASN A 95 -18.46 -0.01 4.41
N TRP A 96 -19.47 0.61 5.02
CA TRP A 96 -19.27 1.58 6.11
C TRP A 96 -18.66 0.99 7.38
N ASP A 97 -18.83 -0.30 7.63
CA ASP A 97 -18.18 -1.00 8.74
C ASP A 97 -16.68 -1.20 8.45
N ALA A 98 -16.34 -1.67 7.26
CA ALA A 98 -14.96 -1.86 6.81
C ALA A 98 -14.16 -0.54 6.80
N ILE A 99 -14.69 0.51 6.17
CA ILE A 99 -14.02 1.82 6.13
C ILE A 99 -13.80 2.36 7.55
N THR A 100 -14.78 2.17 8.46
CA THR A 100 -14.70 2.67 9.84
C THR A 100 -13.63 1.94 10.63
N VAL A 101 -13.63 0.60 10.61
CA VAL A 101 -12.68 -0.19 11.40
C VAL A 101 -11.25 -0.03 10.86
N ASN A 102 -11.08 0.02 9.54
CA ASN A 102 -9.78 0.25 8.89
C ASN A 102 -9.23 1.65 9.19
N THR A 103 -10.08 2.68 9.13
CA THR A 103 -9.66 4.06 9.46
C THR A 103 -9.22 4.18 10.92
N LYS A 104 -9.90 3.50 11.85
CA LYS A 104 -9.48 3.48 13.26
C LYS A 104 -8.19 2.69 13.47
N ALA A 105 -8.01 1.56 12.77
CA ALA A 105 -6.76 0.80 12.80
C ALA A 105 -5.59 1.64 12.31
N ALA A 106 -5.76 2.32 11.16
CA ALA A 106 -4.80 3.25 10.58
C ALA A 106 -4.43 4.38 11.53
N GLY A 107 -5.44 5.06 12.11
CA GLY A 107 -5.23 6.14 13.07
C GLY A 107 -4.50 5.68 14.33
N ARG A 108 -4.83 4.49 14.86
CA ARG A 108 -4.15 3.92 16.02
C ARG A 108 -2.69 3.58 15.73
N ALA A 109 -2.42 2.89 14.62
CA ALA A 109 -1.05 2.54 14.23
C ALA A 109 -0.19 3.80 14.01
N LEU A 110 -0.72 4.80 13.29
CA LEU A 110 -0.05 6.09 13.11
C LEU A 110 0.22 6.78 14.44
N ALA A 111 -0.77 6.87 15.33
CA ALA A 111 -0.60 7.52 16.63
C ALA A 111 0.46 6.82 17.50
N THR A 112 0.52 5.49 17.47
CA THR A 112 1.59 4.73 18.16
C THR A 112 2.96 5.11 17.60
N LEU A 113 3.14 5.06 16.28
CA LEU A 113 4.44 5.34 15.65
C LEU A 113 4.85 6.81 15.71
N ALA A 114 3.89 7.73 15.78
CA ALA A 114 4.15 9.15 15.97
C ALA A 114 4.69 9.46 17.38
N ASN A 115 4.31 8.67 18.39
CA ASN A 115 4.78 8.83 19.76
C ASN A 115 6.05 8.02 20.06
N SER A 116 6.25 6.86 19.42
CA SER A 116 7.43 6.03 19.59
C SER A 116 7.76 5.25 18.33
N LEU A 117 9.04 5.27 17.93
CA LEU A 117 9.55 4.46 16.81
C LEU A 117 10.10 3.09 17.28
N GLU A 118 9.81 2.69 18.52
CA GLU A 118 10.16 1.34 18.99
C GLU A 118 9.54 0.29 18.06
N GLY A 119 10.33 -0.72 17.67
CA GLY A 119 9.89 -1.75 16.72
C GLY A 119 9.86 -1.31 15.25
N VAL A 120 10.21 -0.06 14.94
CA VAL A 120 10.43 0.39 13.54
C VAL A 120 11.90 0.17 13.17
N PRO A 121 12.20 -0.74 12.23
CA PRO A 121 13.57 -0.96 11.80
C PRO A 121 14.10 0.25 11.00
N PRO A 122 15.43 0.43 10.91
CA PRO A 122 15.98 1.39 9.97
C PRO A 122 15.61 1.02 8.53
N ARG A 123 15.69 2.00 7.63
CA ARG A 123 15.56 1.78 6.19
C ARG A 123 16.55 0.68 5.76
N ALA A 124 16.06 -0.37 5.09
CA ALA A 124 16.93 -1.38 4.50
C ALA A 124 17.84 -0.68 3.48
N ASN A 125 19.15 -0.88 3.57
CA ASN A 125 20.13 -0.18 2.73
C ASN A 125 20.01 -0.60 1.25
N THR A 126 19.04 -0.06 0.51
CA THR A 126 18.84 -0.35 -0.92
C THR A 126 19.33 0.78 -1.82
N THR A 127 19.99 1.81 -1.28
CA THR A 127 20.68 2.80 -2.10
C THR A 127 22.11 2.33 -2.33
N PRO A 128 22.43 1.62 -3.43
CA PRO A 128 23.83 1.53 -3.82
C PRO A 128 24.29 2.97 -4.08
N ILE A 129 25.29 3.42 -3.35
CA ILE A 129 26.02 4.65 -3.69
C ILE A 129 26.75 4.33 -5.00
N LEU A 130 26.07 4.56 -6.13
CA LEU A 130 26.63 4.24 -7.43
C LEU A 130 27.54 5.39 -7.86
N ARG A 131 28.84 5.16 -7.75
CA ARG A 131 29.87 6.03 -8.33
C ARG A 131 29.96 5.72 -9.83
N GLY A 132 29.52 6.65 -10.68
CA GLY A 132 29.73 6.62 -12.14
C GLY A 132 28.46 6.54 -13.01
N ARG A 133 28.59 6.97 -14.27
CA ARG A 133 27.49 7.11 -15.27
C ARG A 133 26.70 5.81 -15.50
N ALA A 134 27.38 4.66 -15.49
CA ALA A 134 26.73 3.36 -15.69
C ALA A 134 25.76 3.00 -14.56
N GLY A 135 26.15 3.25 -13.31
CA GLY A 135 25.27 2.99 -12.16
C GLY A 135 24.08 3.95 -12.12
N VAL A 136 24.28 5.22 -12.46
CA VAL A 136 23.17 6.18 -12.61
C VAL A 136 22.16 5.71 -13.67
N LEU A 137 22.63 5.25 -14.84
CA LEU A 137 21.77 4.72 -15.90
C LEU A 137 21.03 3.45 -15.47
N GLN A 138 21.67 2.56 -14.72
CA GLN A 138 21.03 1.36 -14.18
C GLN A 138 19.89 1.72 -13.22
N GLN A 139 20.12 2.68 -12.32
CA GLN A 139 19.06 3.19 -11.44
C GLN A 139 17.92 3.81 -12.24
N MET A 140 18.21 4.66 -13.22
CA MET A 140 17.17 5.25 -14.07
C MET A 140 16.33 4.18 -14.79
N ARG A 141 16.94 3.09 -15.25
CA ARG A 141 16.22 1.95 -15.85
C ARG A 141 15.38 1.21 -14.82
N ARG A 142 15.90 1.00 -13.61
CA ARG A 142 15.18 0.36 -12.49
C ARG A 142 13.93 1.16 -12.10
N TRP A 143 14.09 2.48 -11.91
CA TRP A 143 12.99 3.39 -11.65
C TRP A 143 11.98 3.46 -12.79
N LYS A 144 12.45 3.40 -14.05
CA LYS A 144 11.56 3.32 -15.21
C LYS A 144 10.72 2.03 -15.18
N ALA A 145 11.33 0.88 -14.91
CA ALA A 145 10.62 -0.40 -14.84
C ALA A 145 9.60 -0.42 -13.68
N LEU A 146 9.96 0.14 -12.53
CA LEU A 146 9.04 0.30 -11.40
C LEU A 146 7.86 1.20 -11.76
N ALA A 147 8.12 2.31 -12.45
CA ALA A 147 7.08 3.23 -12.92
C ALA A 147 6.14 2.55 -13.94
N GLU A 148 6.68 1.75 -14.85
CA GLU A 148 5.86 0.96 -15.79
C GLU A 148 5.00 -0.08 -15.04
N HIS A 149 5.56 -0.81 -14.08
CA HIS A 149 4.81 -1.82 -13.33
C HIS A 149 3.69 -1.22 -12.47
N THR A 150 3.99 -0.12 -11.78
CA THR A 150 3.00 0.63 -10.97
C THR A 150 1.90 1.26 -11.83
N SER A 151 2.21 1.75 -13.05
CA SER A 151 1.22 2.41 -13.91
C SER A 151 0.20 1.45 -14.51
N HIS A 152 0.61 0.23 -14.87
CA HIS A 152 -0.28 -0.75 -15.52
C HIS A 152 -1.27 -1.40 -14.54
N GLY A 153 -1.04 -1.31 -13.22
CA GLY A 153 -1.97 -1.81 -12.20
C GLY A 153 -3.19 -0.92 -11.96
N LYS A 154 -3.13 0.37 -12.34
CA LYS A 154 -4.13 1.40 -12.02
C LYS A 154 -4.84 2.00 -13.26
N THR A 155 -4.97 1.26 -14.37
CA THR A 155 -5.68 1.78 -15.55
C THR A 155 -7.19 1.84 -15.28
N CYS A 156 -7.72 3.06 -15.14
CA CYS A 156 -9.16 3.32 -15.07
C CYS A 156 -9.86 2.72 -16.31
N SER A 157 -11.06 2.15 -16.12
CA SER A 157 -11.86 1.51 -17.17
C SER A 157 -12.48 2.55 -18.11
N HIS A 158 -11.63 3.25 -18.85
CA HIS A 158 -12.03 4.06 -20.01
C HIS A 158 -11.49 3.43 -21.29
N ASN A 159 -11.67 2.12 -21.44
CA ASN A 159 -11.85 1.58 -22.79
C ASN A 159 -13.33 1.69 -23.10
N ASP A 160 -13.69 2.74 -23.84
CA ASP A 160 -14.97 2.86 -24.52
C ASP A 160 -15.16 1.65 -25.45
N GLU A 161 -15.67 0.54 -24.91
CA GLU A 161 -16.37 -0.43 -25.75
C GLU A 161 -17.67 0.26 -26.20
N LYS A 162 -17.61 0.91 -27.36
CA LYS A 162 -18.80 1.23 -28.14
C LYS A 162 -19.57 -0.07 -28.35
N LYS A 163 -20.56 -0.32 -27.50
CA LYS A 163 -21.63 -1.26 -27.79
C LYS A 163 -22.40 -0.70 -28.98
N ILE A 164 -22.08 -1.19 -30.16
CA ILE A 164 -22.89 -1.01 -31.36
C ILE A 164 -24.13 -1.89 -31.15
N TYR A 165 -25.30 -1.24 -31.04
CA TYR A 165 -26.61 -1.89 -31.09
C TYR A 165 -26.91 -2.41 -32.50
#